data_AF-A0A7K8PYE6-F1
#
_entry.id   AF-A0A7K8PYE6-F1
#
_cell.length_a   1.000
_cell.length_b   1.000
_cell.length_c   1.000
_cell.angle_alpha   90.00
_cell.angle_beta   90.00
_cell.angle_gamma   90.00
#
_symmetry.space_group_name_H-M   'P 1'
#
loop_
_entity.id
_entity.type
_entity.pdbx_description
1 polymer ?
#
loop_
_entity_poly.entity_id
_entity_poly.type
_entity_poly.pdbx_seq_one_letter_code
_entity_poly.pdbx_strand_id
1 'polypeptide(L)'
;RPGRARLPAAVKSKGKNVPRAALTGPEVCTDPAMLATYAMGVNYLKDGPEVALKPDSEYPDWLFQIHLGPPKKLEELDPDSTAYWRRLRKYNTWHRNRLKKGKKL
;
A
#
# COMPACT_ATOMS: atom_id res chain seq x y z
N ARG A 1 15.46 -3.16 28.65
CA ARG A 1 15.12 -3.02 27.21
C ARG A 1 16.27 -2.28 26.52
N PRO A 2 17.04 -2.91 25.62
CA PRO A 2 18.19 -2.23 25.03
C PRO A 2 17.72 -1.16 24.03
N GLY A 3 18.37 0.02 24.11
CA GLY A 3 18.05 1.20 23.32
C GLY A 3 18.33 1.01 21.83
N ARG A 4 17.52 1.64 20.98
CA ARG A 4 17.80 1.73 19.54
C ARG A 4 19.07 2.56 19.35
N ALA A 5 20.12 1.95 18.82
CA ALA A 5 21.28 2.64 18.29
C ALA A 5 20.84 3.57 17.13
N ARG A 6 21.26 4.84 17.19
CA ARG A 6 21.16 5.75 16.04
C ARG A 6 22.26 5.33 15.05
N LEU A 7 21.87 4.90 13.86
CA LEU A 7 22.81 4.75 12.75
C LEU A 7 23.27 6.16 12.31
N PRO A 8 24.56 6.36 11.99
CA PRO A 8 25.08 7.65 11.54
C PRO A 8 24.40 8.06 10.23
N ALA A 9 24.13 9.36 10.10
CA ALA A 9 23.58 9.94 8.88
C ALA A 9 24.49 9.60 7.69
N ALA A 10 23.93 8.97 6.66
CA ALA A 10 24.66 8.63 5.45
C ALA A 10 25.31 9.88 4.85
N VAL A 11 26.64 9.88 4.82
CA VAL A 11 27.45 10.85 4.09
C VAL A 11 27.05 10.72 2.61
N LYS A 12 26.53 11.80 2.03
CA LYS A 12 26.15 11.85 0.61
C LYS A 12 27.41 11.71 -0.24
N SER A 13 27.72 10.50 -0.70
CA SER A 13 28.73 10.27 -1.72
C SER A 13 28.23 10.85 -3.04
N LYS A 14 28.97 11.82 -3.58
CA LYS A 14 28.70 12.49 -4.85
C LYS A 14 29.07 11.54 -6.00
N GLY A 15 28.18 10.59 -6.30
CA GLY A 15 28.25 9.73 -7.47
C GLY A 15 27.83 10.48 -8.73
N LYS A 16 28.53 10.24 -9.84
CA LYS A 16 28.24 10.78 -11.18
C LYS A 16 26.74 10.64 -11.51
N ASN A 17 26.09 11.76 -11.84
CA ASN A 17 24.74 11.78 -12.41
C ASN A 17 24.80 11.15 -13.80
N VAL A 18 24.60 9.83 -13.87
CA VAL A 18 24.09 9.21 -15.09
C VAL A 18 22.66 9.75 -15.24
N PRO A 19 22.27 10.33 -16.39
CA PRO A 19 20.88 10.71 -16.59
C PRO A 19 20.05 9.46 -16.39
N ARG A 20 19.25 9.44 -15.32
CA ARG A 20 18.30 8.38 -15.07
C ARG A 20 17.30 8.50 -16.22
N ALA A 21 17.42 7.64 -17.23
CA ALA A 21 16.42 7.50 -18.27
C ALA A 21 15.06 7.45 -17.55
N ALA A 22 14.14 8.34 -17.93
CA ALA A 22 12.82 8.36 -17.34
C ALA A 22 12.22 6.97 -17.58
N LEU A 23 12.06 6.19 -16.51
CA LEU A 23 11.44 4.88 -16.59
C LEU A 23 9.95 5.14 -16.84
N THR A 24 9.57 5.23 -18.11
CA THR A 24 8.17 5.23 -18.53
C THR A 24 7.61 3.83 -18.29
N GLY A 25 6.42 3.75 -17.70
CA GLY A 25 5.72 2.49 -17.52
C GLY A 25 5.40 1.82 -18.87
N PRO A 26 5.10 0.51 -18.87
CA PRO A 26 4.59 -0.15 -20.07
C PRO A 26 3.29 0.50 -20.55
N GLU A 27 3.02 0.39 -21.84
CA GLU A 27 1.77 0.87 -22.43
C GLU A 27 0.58 0.10 -21.83
N VAL A 28 -0.47 0.84 -21.49
CA VAL A 28 -1.68 0.28 -20.84
C VAL A 28 -2.80 0.25 -21.86
N CYS A 29 -3.55 -0.85 -21.89
CA CYS A 29 -4.73 -0.99 -22.75
C CYS A 29 -5.82 0.02 -22.35
N THR A 30 -6.42 0.67 -23.34
CA THR A 30 -7.49 1.67 -23.17
C THR A 30 -8.86 1.18 -23.66
N ASP A 31 -8.93 -0.04 -24.19
CA ASP A 31 -10.18 -0.62 -24.71
C ASP A 31 -11.10 -1.07 -23.56
N PRO A 32 -12.32 -0.51 -23.44
CA PRO A 32 -13.25 -0.87 -22.38
C PRO A 32 -13.69 -2.34 -22.42
N ALA A 33 -13.81 -2.95 -23.59
CA ALA A 33 -14.27 -4.34 -23.70
C ALA A 33 -13.23 -5.31 -23.13
N MET A 34 -11.95 -5.06 -23.42
CA MET A 34 -10.83 -5.85 -22.92
C MET A 34 -10.66 -5.67 -21.41
N LEU A 35 -10.79 -4.44 -20.89
CA LEU A 35 -10.68 -4.15 -19.45
C LEU A 35 -11.82 -4.74 -18.61
N ALA A 36 -13.01 -4.92 -19.19
CA ALA A 36 -14.15 -5.52 -18.51
C ALA A 36 -14.12 -7.05 -18.49
N THR A 37 -13.40 -7.68 -19.42
CA THR A 37 -13.38 -9.15 -19.59
C THR A 37 -12.08 -9.79 -19.12
N TYR A 38 -10.96 -9.06 -19.21
CA TYR A 38 -9.63 -9.55 -18.85
C TYR A 38 -8.97 -8.64 -17.81
N ALA A 39 -8.22 -9.25 -16.90
CA ALA A 39 -7.43 -8.56 -15.91
C ALA A 39 -6.08 -8.12 -16.50
N MET A 40 -6.11 -7.03 -17.28
CA MET A 40 -4.91 -6.47 -17.92
C MET A 40 -3.85 -6.05 -16.88
N GLY A 41 -2.60 -6.51 -17.07
CA GLY A 41 -1.47 -6.17 -16.20
C GLY A 41 -1.26 -7.11 -15.01
N VAL A 42 -2.07 -8.18 -14.87
CA VAL A 42 -1.80 -9.25 -13.91
C VAL A 42 -0.68 -10.17 -14.39
N ASN A 43 -0.64 -10.46 -15.69
CA ASN A 43 0.43 -11.26 -16.28
C ASN A 43 1.66 -10.38 -16.58
N TYR A 44 2.80 -10.71 -15.95
CA TYR A 44 4.08 -10.03 -16.19
C TYR A 44 5.01 -10.80 -17.14
N LEU A 45 4.63 -12.02 -17.56
CA LEU A 45 5.38 -12.83 -18.50
C LEU A 45 5.12 -12.34 -19.93
N LYS A 46 6.17 -12.26 -20.75
CA LYS A 46 6.08 -11.81 -22.15
C LYS A 46 5.22 -12.73 -23.01
N ASP A 47 5.38 -14.04 -22.80
CA ASP A 47 4.72 -15.09 -23.57
C ASP A 47 3.76 -15.83 -22.64
N GLY A 48 2.61 -15.21 -22.34
CA GLY A 48 1.55 -15.84 -21.57
C GLY A 48 0.19 -15.26 -21.91
N PRO A 49 -0.88 -16.06 -21.89
CA PRO A 49 -2.23 -15.56 -22.09
C PRO A 49 -2.63 -14.62 -20.95
N GLU A 50 -3.45 -13.62 -21.27
CA GLU A 50 -4.03 -12.74 -20.27
C GLU A 50 -5.07 -13.48 -19.42
N VAL A 51 -5.20 -13.07 -18.15
CA VAL A 51 -6.09 -13.74 -17.20
C VAL A 51 -7.53 -13.24 -17.40
N ALA A 52 -8.41 -14.10 -17.89
CA ALA A 52 -9.83 -13.82 -18.02
C ALA A 52 -10.51 -13.70 -16.64
N LEU A 53 -11.42 -12.74 -16.50
CA LEU A 53 -12.27 -12.62 -15.31
C LEU A 53 -13.32 -13.74 -15.32
N LYS A 54 -13.44 -14.40 -14.16
CA LYS A 54 -14.40 -15.49 -13.94
C LYS A 54 -15.75 -14.92 -13.50
N PRO A 55 -16.84 -15.69 -13.57
CA PRO A 55 -18.11 -15.29 -12.96
C PRO A 55 -17.98 -15.17 -11.43
N ASP A 56 -18.82 -14.34 -10.83
CA ASP A 56 -18.81 -14.04 -9.39
C ASP A 56 -18.89 -15.29 -8.50
N SER A 57 -19.56 -16.35 -8.96
CA SER A 57 -19.72 -17.62 -8.25
C SER A 57 -18.43 -18.43 -8.07
N GLU A 58 -17.39 -18.15 -8.86
CA GLU A 58 -16.09 -18.79 -8.70
C GLU A 58 -15.21 -18.10 -7.66
N TYR A 59 -15.56 -16.86 -7.28
CA TYR A 59 -14.83 -16.11 -6.28
C TYR A 59 -15.39 -16.40 -4.88
N PRO A 60 -14.52 -16.47 -3.86
CA PRO A 60 -14.97 -16.75 -2.51
C PRO A 60 -15.76 -15.58 -1.92
N ASP A 61 -16.81 -15.89 -1.15
CA ASP A 61 -17.76 -14.91 -0.60
C ASP A 61 -17.12 -13.76 0.17
N TRP A 62 -16.00 -14.02 0.87
CA TRP A 62 -15.32 -13.01 1.67
C TRP A 62 -14.82 -11.83 0.81
N LEU A 63 -14.60 -12.02 -0.49
CA LEU A 63 -14.17 -10.96 -1.42
C LEU A 63 -15.21 -9.84 -1.49
N PHE A 64 -16.48 -10.20 -1.53
CA PHE A 64 -17.60 -9.26 -1.61
C PHE A 64 -17.98 -8.65 -0.25
N GLN A 65 -17.42 -9.18 0.84
CA GLN A 65 -17.62 -8.68 2.20
C GLN A 65 -16.56 -7.66 2.64
N ILE A 66 -15.60 -7.34 1.77
CA ILE A 66 -14.53 -6.38 2.07
C ILE A 66 -15.08 -4.95 2.11
N HIS A 67 -14.64 -4.19 3.12
CA HIS A 67 -14.99 -2.79 3.23
C HIS A 67 -14.22 -1.91 2.23
N LEU A 68 -14.89 -1.46 1.17
CA LEU A 68 -14.31 -0.59 0.11
C LEU A 68 -14.32 0.90 0.46
N GLY A 69 -15.08 1.30 1.48
CA GLY A 69 -15.18 2.71 1.90
C GLY A 69 -13.97 3.22 2.68
N PRO A 70 -14.04 4.47 3.18
CA PRO A 70 -13.01 5.05 4.03
C PRO A 70 -12.68 4.17 5.23
N PRO A 71 -11.42 4.12 5.70
CA PRO A 71 -11.06 3.29 6.84
C PRO A 71 -11.92 3.59 8.07
N LYS A 72 -12.53 2.56 8.65
CA LYS A 72 -13.36 2.66 9.86
C LYS A 72 -12.67 3.47 10.95
N LYS A 73 -13.43 4.33 11.61
CA LYS A 73 -12.93 5.14 12.73
C LYS A 73 -12.72 4.26 13.96
N LEU A 74 -12.03 4.82 14.96
CA LEU A 74 -11.77 4.09 16.20
C LEU A 74 -13.08 3.80 16.97
N GLU A 75 -14.04 4.72 16.92
CA GLU A 75 -15.34 4.62 17.60
C GLU A 75 -16.25 3.54 17.01
N GLU A 76 -16.05 3.20 15.73
CA GLU A 76 -16.83 2.19 14.99
C GLU A 76 -16.24 0.79 15.12
N LEU A 77 -15.04 0.67 15.71
CA LEU A 77 -14.33 -0.60 15.87
C LEU A 77 -14.64 -1.19 17.24
N ASP A 78 -14.85 -2.50 17.26
CA ASP A 78 -15.06 -3.27 18.49
C ASP A 78 -13.78 -3.27 19.36
N PRO A 79 -13.86 -2.85 20.64
CA PRO A 79 -12.74 -2.86 21.58
C PRO A 79 -12.05 -4.23 21.75
N ASP A 80 -12.78 -5.33 21.54
CA ASP A 80 -12.23 -6.69 21.67
C ASP A 80 -11.51 -7.16 20.40
N SER A 81 -11.58 -6.38 19.31
CA SER A 81 -10.91 -6.69 18.05
C SER A 81 -9.46 -6.21 18.02
N THR A 82 -8.57 -7.01 17.42
CA THR A 82 -7.17 -6.59 17.16
C THR A 82 -7.08 -5.36 16.26
N ALA A 83 -8.07 -5.11 15.40
CA ALA A 83 -8.12 -3.95 14.51
C ALA A 83 -8.25 -2.63 15.30
N TYR A 84 -9.05 -2.62 16.37
CA TYR A 84 -9.21 -1.49 17.27
C TYR A 84 -7.86 -1.07 17.88
N TRP A 85 -7.16 -2.03 18.48
CA TRP A 85 -5.87 -1.77 19.13
C TRP A 85 -4.78 -1.33 18.16
N ARG A 86 -4.78 -1.84 16.92
CA ARG A 86 -3.89 -1.35 15.85
C ARG A 86 -4.18 0.12 15.52
N ARG A 87 -5.46 0.50 15.41
CA ARG A 87 -5.89 1.87 15.13
C ARG A 87 -5.51 2.82 16.28
N LEU A 88 -5.76 2.42 17.53
CA LEU A 88 -5.38 3.20 18.71
C LEU A 88 -3.86 3.43 18.78
N ARG A 89 -3.05 2.40 18.53
CA ARG A 89 -1.58 2.52 18.48
C ARG A 89 -1.12 3.52 17.41
N LYS A 90 -1.79 3.55 16.26
CA LYS A 90 -1.51 4.50 15.18
C LYS A 90 -1.82 5.94 15.63
N TYR A 91 -2.95 6.16 16.30
CA TYR A 91 -3.32 7.48 16.85
C TYR A 91 -2.32 7.96 17.91
N ASN A 92 -1.94 7.09 18.85
CA ASN A 92 -0.95 7.43 19.87
C ASN A 92 0.41 7.76 19.26
N THR A 93 0.81 7.04 18.20
CA THR A 93 2.05 7.32 17.47
C THR A 93 2.00 8.70 16.81
N TRP A 94 0.89 9.04 16.15
CA TRP A 94 0.70 10.35 15.53
C TRP A 94 0.69 11.48 16.55
N HIS A 95 -0.03 11.30 17.66
CA HIS A 95 -0.05 12.27 18.74
C HIS A 95 1.35 12.53 19.30
N ARG A 96 2.10 11.46 19.61
CA ARG A 96 3.49 11.57 20.07
C ARG A 96 4.39 12.27 19.06
N ASN A 97 4.26 11.95 17.77
CA ASN A 97 5.05 12.59 16.72
C ASN A 97 4.74 14.08 16.61
N ARG A 98 3.46 14.46 16.77
CA ARG A 98 3.03 15.86 16.79
C ARG A 98 3.62 16.59 18.00
N LEU A 99 3.58 16.02 19.20
CA LEU A 99 4.17 16.61 20.40
C LEU A 99 5.70 16.73 20.35
N LYS A 100 6.37 15.84 19.61
CA LYS A 100 7.82 15.91 19.38
C LYS A 100 8.20 16.94 18.33
N LYS A 101 7.28 17.27 17.41
CA LYS A 101 7.49 18.26 16.35
C LYS A 101 7.48 19.67 16.99
N GLY A 102 8.66 20.14 17.38
CA GLY A 102 8.83 21.46 18.01
C GLY A 102 9.68 21.43 19.28
N LYS A 103 9.94 20.25 19.86
CA LYS A 103 10.91 20.11 20.95
C LYS A 103 12.32 20.04 20.34
N LYS A 104 13.09 21.12 20.49
CA LYS A 104 14.55 21.05 20.31
C LYS A 104 15.11 20.15 21.42
N LEU A 105 16.02 19.26 21.06
CA LEU A 105 16.76 18.40 21.99
C LEU A 105 17.69 19.26 22.85
#